data_AF-A0A3D3LEG8-F1
#
_entry.id   AF-A0A3D3LEG8-F1
#
_cell.length_a   1.000
_cell.length_b   1.000
_cell.length_c   1.000
_cell.angle_alpha   90.00
_cell.angle_beta   90.00
_cell.angle_gamma   90.00
#
_symmetry.space_group_name_H-M   'P 1'
#
loop_
_entity.id
_entity.type
_entity.pdbx_description
1 polymer ?
#
loop_
_entity_poly.entity_id
_entity_poly.type
_entity_poly.pdbx_seq_one_letter_code
_entity_poly.pdbx_strand_id
1 'polypeptide(L)'
;NGVRNYQVRNMMRDHMAPGDLGFFYHSSCPQPGIAGIVRIVKEAYPDPTQFDPASEYFDSGSRTENPRWLMVDVKWEAGFKTFVSLDMLRSDPALAGMLILRRGNRLSITEVTEKEWKRICELGGL
;
A
#
# COMPACT_ATOMS: atom_id res chain seq x y z
N ASN A 1 5.51 8.50 2.29
CA ASN A 1 6.86 8.38 2.86
C ASN A 1 6.90 7.18 3.82
N GLY A 2 8.06 6.87 4.41
CA GLY A 2 8.20 5.95 5.54
C GLY A 2 8.32 4.46 5.22
N VAL A 3 8.31 4.06 3.94
CA VAL A 3 8.55 2.67 3.55
C VAL A 3 10.03 2.33 3.77
N ARG A 4 10.30 1.35 4.64
CA ARG A 4 11.66 0.86 4.97
C ARG A 4 11.80 -0.66 4.76
N ASN A 5 11.06 -1.19 3.80
CA ASN A 5 11.12 -2.59 3.40
C ASN A 5 11.63 -2.69 1.95
N TYR A 6 12.70 -3.44 1.71
CA TYR A 6 13.34 -3.56 0.38
C TYR A 6 12.41 -4.13 -0.68
N GLN A 7 11.57 -5.11 -0.33
CA GLN A 7 10.61 -5.70 -1.27
C GLN A 7 9.54 -4.69 -1.66
N VAL A 8 8.97 -3.98 -0.69
CA VAL A 8 7.96 -2.94 -0.95
C VAL A 8 8.55 -1.78 -1.76
N ARG A 9 9.79 -1.37 -1.45
CA ARG A 9 10.52 -0.38 -2.24
C ARG A 9 10.64 -0.82 -3.70
N ASN A 10 11.07 -2.06 -3.94
CA ASN A 10 11.22 -2.59 -5.29
C ASN A 10 9.87 -2.65 -6.01
N MET A 11 8.78 -3.05 -5.32
CA MET A 11 7.43 -3.02 -5.89
C MET A 11 7.03 -1.62 -6.37
N MET A 12 7.29 -0.58 -5.56
CA MET A 12 7.01 0.81 -5.98
C MET A 12 7.84 1.22 -7.21
N ARG A 13 9.11 0.82 -7.27
CA ARG A 13 10.02 1.18 -8.37
C ARG A 13 9.70 0.44 -9.67
N ASP A 14 9.41 -0.85 -9.56
CA ASP A 14 9.40 -1.78 -10.70
C ASP A 14 8.00 -2.04 -11.24
N HIS A 15 6.96 -1.83 -10.42
CA HIS A 15 5.60 -2.29 -10.71
C HIS A 15 4.51 -1.24 -10.53
N MET A 16 4.84 0.00 -10.15
CA MET A 16 3.87 1.09 -10.02
C MET A 16 4.17 2.22 -11.00
N ALA A 17 3.14 2.66 -11.71
CA ALA A 17 3.19 3.77 -12.64
C ALA A 17 2.02 4.75 -12.38
N PRO A 18 2.17 6.03 -12.75
CA PRO A 18 1.05 6.97 -12.72
C PRO A 18 -0.16 6.43 -13.48
N GLY A 19 -1.33 6.47 -12.83
CA GLY A 19 -2.57 5.90 -13.35
C GLY A 19 -2.99 4.60 -12.67
N ASP A 20 -2.04 3.83 -12.12
CA ASP A 20 -2.34 2.60 -11.39
C ASP A 20 -3.21 2.88 -10.15
N LEU A 21 -4.03 1.90 -9.80
CA LEU A 21 -4.94 1.98 -8.66
C LEU A 21 -4.49 1.06 -7.54
N GLY A 22 -4.80 1.45 -6.30
CA GLY A 22 -4.56 0.66 -5.11
C GLY A 22 -5.64 0.86 -4.06
N PHE A 23 -5.78 -0.08 -3.14
CA PHE A 23 -6.68 0.08 -1.99
C PHE A 23 -5.99 0.81 -0.85
N PHE A 24 -6.68 1.78 -0.27
CA PHE A 24 -6.22 2.47 0.93
C PHE A 24 -6.61 1.67 2.18
N TYR A 25 -5.63 1.01 2.77
CA TYR A 25 -5.81 0.09 3.89
C TYR A 25 -5.44 0.74 5.23
N HIS A 26 -6.37 0.76 6.17
CA HIS A 26 -6.12 1.14 7.56
C HIS A 26 -5.48 -0.04 8.30
N SER A 27 -4.24 0.14 8.73
CA SER A 27 -3.50 -0.84 9.54
C SER A 27 -3.27 -0.30 10.96
N SER A 28 -2.86 -1.18 11.88
CA SER A 28 -2.43 -0.81 13.24
C SER A 28 -3.44 0.07 14.00
N CYS A 29 -4.73 -0.17 13.80
CA CYS A 29 -5.83 0.56 14.42
C CYS A 29 -6.90 -0.43 14.91
N PRO A 30 -7.88 0.03 15.72
CA PRO A 30 -8.93 -0.85 16.26
C PRO A 30 -9.80 -1.54 15.21
N GLN A 31 -9.95 -0.93 14.03
CA GLN A 31 -10.77 -1.45 12.93
C GLN A 31 -9.96 -1.49 11.63
N PRO A 32 -9.11 -2.51 11.46
CA PRO A 32 -8.30 -2.64 10.25
C PRO A 32 -9.15 -3.06 9.05
N GLY A 33 -8.81 -2.55 7.86
CA GLY A 33 -9.57 -2.82 6.64
C GLY A 33 -9.36 -1.78 5.54
N ILE A 34 -10.12 -1.90 4.45
CA ILE A 34 -10.03 -1.04 3.27
C ILE A 34 -11.11 0.04 3.33
N ALA A 35 -10.66 1.30 3.22
CA ALA A 35 -11.53 2.46 3.24
C ALA A 35 -11.93 2.97 1.83
N GLY A 36 -11.13 2.65 0.81
CA GLY A 36 -11.38 3.12 -0.55
C GLY A 36 -10.19 2.88 -1.48
N ILE A 37 -10.18 3.63 -2.57
CA ILE A 37 -9.22 3.53 -3.68
C ILE A 37 -8.37 4.80 -3.73
N VAL A 38 -7.08 4.60 -3.97
CA VAL A 38 -6.13 5.63 -4.34
C VAL A 38 -5.59 5.36 -5.75
N ARG A 39 -5.13 6.42 -6.39
CA ARG A 39 -4.44 6.38 -7.68
C ARG A 39 -3.00 6.85 -7.50
N ILE A 40 -2.04 6.16 -8.11
CA ILE A 40 -0.66 6.64 -8.21
C ILE A 40 -0.63 7.85 -9.16
N VAL A 41 -0.09 8.98 -8.71
CA VAL A 41 0.02 10.22 -9.50
C VAL A 41 1.45 10.62 -9.82
N LYS A 42 2.42 9.96 -9.18
CA LYS A 42 3.85 10.14 -9.44
C LYS A 42 4.58 8.83 -9.26
N GLU A 43 5.46 8.53 -10.21
CA GLU A 43 6.37 7.37 -10.16
C GLU A 43 7.29 7.42 -8.93
N ALA A 44 7.97 6.31 -8.64
CA ALA A 44 8.82 6.22 -7.46
C ALA A 44 10.00 7.20 -7.51
N TYR A 45 10.20 7.94 -6.42
CA TYR A 45 11.29 8.91 -6.27
C TYR A 45 11.86 8.85 -4.84
N PRO A 46 13.05 9.43 -4.59
CA PRO A 46 13.68 9.38 -3.27
C PRO A 46 12.79 9.94 -2.15
N ASP A 47 12.60 9.17 -1.09
CA ASP A 47 11.88 9.62 0.10
C ASP A 47 12.74 10.62 0.90
N PRO A 48 12.41 11.92 0.96
CA PRO A 48 13.27 12.92 1.60
C PRO A 48 13.44 12.67 3.11
N THR A 49 12.49 11.97 3.75
CA THR A 49 12.52 11.67 5.19
C THR A 49 13.66 10.75 5.60
N GLN A 50 14.32 10.08 4.65
CA GLN A 50 15.47 9.23 4.94
C GLN A 50 16.75 10.02 5.23
N PHE A 51 16.81 11.30 4.86
CA PHE A 51 17.99 12.16 5.00
C PHE A 51 17.93 13.13 6.18
N ASP A 52 16.74 13.28 6.78
CA ASP A 52 16.51 14.20 7.90
C ASP A 52 16.74 13.49 9.24
N PRO A 53 17.76 13.87 10.05
CA PRO A 53 18.02 13.26 11.35
C PRO A 53 16.88 13.43 12.38
N ALA A 54 15.97 14.39 12.17
CA ALA A 54 14.81 14.59 13.03
C ALA A 54 13.61 13.70 12.65
N SER A 55 13.65 13.06 11.49
CA SER A 55 12.60 12.17 11.01
C SER A 55 12.64 10.81 11.71
N GLU A 56 11.47 10.28 12.08
CA GLU A 56 11.33 8.89 12.58
C GLU A 56 11.80 7.84 11.56
N TYR A 57 11.92 8.22 10.28
CA TYR A 57 12.34 7.36 9.19
C TYR A 57 13.75 7.67 8.68
N PHE A 58 14.56 8.40 9.44
CA PHE A 58 15.97 8.66 9.13
C PHE A 58 16.75 7.35 8.90
N ASP A 59 17.59 7.32 7.87
CA ASP A 59 18.54 6.22 7.63
C ASP A 59 19.93 6.82 7.43
N SER A 60 20.78 6.72 8.46
CA SER A 60 22.15 7.24 8.45
C SER A 60 23.05 6.60 7.39
N GLY A 61 22.64 5.47 6.80
CA GLY A 61 23.35 4.81 5.72
C GLY A 61 22.85 5.20 4.32
N SER A 62 21.75 5.94 4.20
CA SER A 62 21.25 6.43 2.92
C SER A 62 21.97 7.71 2.51
N ARG A 63 22.24 7.86 1.21
CA ARG A 63 22.98 9.01 0.66
C ARG A 63 22.19 9.65 -0.48
N THR A 64 22.33 10.95 -0.66
CA THR A 64 21.63 11.73 -1.69
C THR A 64 22.00 11.28 -3.10
N GLU A 65 23.22 10.79 -3.32
CA GLU A 65 23.70 10.32 -4.61
C GLU A 65 23.17 8.92 -4.96
N ASN A 66 22.79 8.14 -3.94
CA ASN A 66 22.24 6.80 -4.10
C ASN A 66 21.19 6.50 -3.01
N PRO A 67 20.00 7.11 -3.11
CA PRO A 67 18.94 6.99 -2.13
C PRO A 67 18.49 5.54 -1.98
N ARG A 68 18.51 5.03 -0.75
CA ARG A 68 18.05 3.66 -0.46
C ARG A 68 16.54 3.51 -0.56
N TRP A 69 15.80 4.52 -0.12
CA TRP A 69 14.35 4.47 0.07
C TRP A 69 13.62 5.34 -0.93
N LEU A 70 12.51 4.81 -1.42
CA LEU A 70 11.67 5.46 -2.43
C LEU A 70 10.26 5.63 -1.86
N MET A 71 9.55 6.59 -2.40
CA MET A 71 8.11 6.78 -2.21
C MET A 71 7.45 7.12 -3.53
N VAL A 72 6.14 6.93 -3.58
CA VAL A 72 5.26 7.40 -4.65
C VAL A 72 4.32 8.45 -4.09
N ASP A 73 3.77 9.29 -4.96
CA ASP A 73 2.63 10.14 -4.59
C ASP A 73 1.33 9.47 -5.04
N VAL A 74 0.34 9.51 -4.16
CA VAL A 74 -0.98 8.98 -4.42
C VAL A 74 -2.04 10.05 -4.22
N LYS A 75 -3.13 9.95 -4.97
CA LYS A 75 -4.32 10.79 -4.83
C LYS A 75 -5.49 9.90 -4.42
N TRP A 76 -6.35 10.43 -3.56
CA TRP A 76 -7.63 9.81 -3.27
C TRP A 76 -8.51 9.77 -4.53
N GLU A 77 -8.98 8.58 -4.90
CA GLU A 77 -9.78 8.36 -6.11
C GLU A 77 -11.26 8.18 -5.76
N ALA A 78 -11.57 7.26 -4.85
CA ALA A 78 -12.94 6.94 -4.47
C ALA A 78 -13.01 6.34 -3.06
N GLY A 79 -14.06 6.68 -2.31
CA GLY A 79 -14.37 6.04 -1.03
C GLY A 79 -15.31 4.86 -1.20
N PHE A 80 -15.17 3.86 -0.33
CA PHE A 80 -16.14 2.79 -0.23
C PHE A 80 -17.34 3.23 0.62
N LYS A 81 -18.55 2.88 0.17
CA LYS A 81 -19.79 3.09 0.96
C LYS A 81 -19.80 2.20 2.19
N THR A 82 -19.25 0.99 2.04
CA THR A 82 -19.10 0.01 3.09
C THR A 82 -17.61 -0.16 3.39
N PHE A 83 -17.19 0.11 4.63
CA PHE A 83 -15.82 -0.20 5.05
C PHE A 83 -15.59 -1.70 4.99
N VAL A 84 -14.62 -2.15 4.18
CA VAL A 84 -14.34 -3.57 4.01
C VAL A 84 -13.32 -3.99 5.07
N SER A 85 -13.82 -4.52 6.18
CA SER A 85 -12.96 -4.89 7.33
C SER A 85 -12.03 -6.07 7.01
N LEU A 86 -10.95 -6.20 7.77
CA LEU A 86 -10.06 -7.36 7.68
C LEU A 86 -10.82 -8.69 7.90
N ASP A 87 -11.82 -8.70 8.78
CA ASP A 87 -12.65 -9.89 9.01
C ASP A 87 -13.50 -10.22 7.79
N MET A 88 -14.09 -9.22 7.12
CA MET A 88 -14.79 -9.44 5.83
C MET A 88 -13.84 -10.03 4.78
N LEU A 89 -12.62 -9.51 4.67
CA LEU A 89 -11.61 -10.05 3.74
C LEU A 89 -11.28 -11.52 4.05
N ARG A 90 -11.16 -11.88 5.33
CA ARG A 90 -10.85 -13.25 5.77
C ARG A 90 -12.01 -14.23 5.61
N SER A 91 -13.24 -13.74 5.78
CA SER A 91 -14.44 -14.57 5.68
C SER A 91 -14.88 -14.82 4.25
N ASP A 92 -14.39 -14.06 3.28
CA ASP A 92 -14.73 -14.23 1.86
C ASP A 92 -13.81 -15.27 1.17
N PRO A 93 -14.33 -16.43 0.73
CA PRO A 93 -13.50 -17.46 0.09
C PRO A 93 -12.85 -17.00 -1.22
N ALA A 94 -13.43 -16.03 -1.93
CA ALA A 94 -12.86 -15.50 -3.16
C ALA A 94 -11.58 -14.67 -2.90
N LEU A 95 -11.37 -14.25 -1.66
CA LEU A 95 -10.22 -13.44 -1.22
C LEU A 95 -9.18 -14.26 -0.44
N ALA A 96 -9.40 -15.56 -0.23
CA ALA A 96 -8.51 -16.41 0.55
C ALA A 96 -7.05 -16.45 0.03
N GLY A 97 -6.83 -16.15 -1.25
CA GLY A 97 -5.51 -16.11 -1.89
C GLY A 97 -4.70 -14.83 -1.65
N MET A 98 -5.34 -13.77 -1.12
CA MET A 98 -4.75 -12.44 -1.01
C MET A 98 -3.46 -12.48 -0.21
N LEU A 99 -2.41 -11.84 -0.76
CA LEU A 99 -1.10 -11.78 -0.13
C LEU A 99 -1.16 -11.13 1.27
N ILE A 100 -2.04 -10.12 1.46
CA ILE A 100 -2.22 -9.44 2.75
C ILE A 100 -2.75 -10.38 3.85
N LEU A 101 -3.48 -11.44 3.49
CA LEU A 101 -4.08 -12.38 4.43
C LEU A 101 -3.14 -13.54 4.81
N ARG A 102 -2.02 -13.70 4.11
CA ARG A 102 -1.10 -14.81 4.37
C ARG A 102 -0.46 -14.68 5.75
N ARG A 103 -0.42 -15.80 6.49
CA ARG A 103 0.20 -15.85 7.82
C ARG A 103 1.65 -15.39 7.73
N GLY A 104 2.02 -14.44 8.60
CA GLY A 104 3.38 -13.90 8.65
C GLY A 104 3.67 -12.80 7.62
N ASN A 105 2.72 -12.43 6.76
CA ASN A 105 2.91 -11.27 5.88
C ASN A 105 3.18 -10.01 6.71
N ARG A 106 4.16 -9.21 6.27
CA ARG A 106 4.58 -7.94 6.86
C ARG A 106 4.79 -6.86 5.80
N LEU A 107 4.36 -7.12 4.56
CA LEU A 107 4.45 -6.15 3.48
C LEU A 107 3.34 -5.10 3.64
N SER A 108 3.72 -3.83 3.60
CA SER A 108 2.79 -2.69 3.67
C SER A 108 2.13 -2.39 2.32
N ILE A 109 2.66 -2.94 1.23
CA ILE A 109 2.05 -2.93 -0.10
C ILE A 109 2.07 -4.37 -0.60
N THR A 110 0.94 -4.81 -1.12
CA THR A 110 0.77 -6.14 -1.70
C THR A 110 0.07 -6.01 -3.05
N GLU A 111 0.45 -6.84 -4.01
CA GLU A 111 -0.28 -6.96 -5.26
C GLU A 111 -1.70 -7.47 -5.02
N VAL A 112 -2.61 -7.04 -5.89
CA VAL A 112 -4.02 -7.43 -5.90
C VAL A 112 -4.35 -7.87 -7.30
N THR A 113 -4.86 -9.09 -7.44
CA THR A 113 -5.32 -9.62 -8.73
C THR A 113 -6.62 -8.96 -9.16
N GLU A 114 -6.93 -9.00 -10.46
CA GLU A 114 -8.18 -8.43 -10.98
C GLU A 114 -9.44 -9.04 -10.33
N LYS A 115 -9.39 -10.33 -9.98
CA LYS A 115 -10.51 -11.02 -9.31
C LYS A 115 -10.71 -10.50 -7.89
N GLU A 116 -9.63 -10.35 -7.12
CA GLU A 116 -9.68 -9.78 -5.78
C GLU A 116 -10.13 -8.32 -5.82
N TRP A 117 -9.63 -7.56 -6.79
CA TRP A 117 -10.01 -6.16 -7.01
C TRP A 117 -11.53 -6.00 -7.17
N LYS A 118 -12.11 -6.73 -8.14
CA LYS A 118 -13.55 -6.68 -8.41
C LYS A 118 -14.36 -7.03 -7.17
N ARG A 119 -13.97 -8.11 -6.48
CA ARG A 119 -14.69 -8.56 -5.29
C ARG A 119 -14.64 -7.56 -4.15
N ILE A 120 -13.50 -6.91 -3.92
CA ILE A 120 -13.35 -5.89 -2.88
C ILE A 120 -14.17 -4.65 -3.22
N CYS A 121 -14.22 -4.23 -4.49
CA CYS A 121 -15.11 -3.14 -4.94
C CYS A 121 -16.58 -3.46 -4.67
N GLU A 122 -17.05 -4.67 -5.00
CA GLU A 122 -18.42 -5.11 -4.71
C GLU A 122 -18.73 -5.04 -3.20
N LEU A 123 -17.84 -5.57 -2.36
CA LEU A 123 -17.97 -5.51 -0.90
C LEU A 123 -17.99 -4.06 -0.40
N GLY A 124 -17.21 -3.18 -1.04
CA GLY A 124 -17.13 -1.75 -0.77
C GLY A 124 -18.32 -0.94 -1.30
N GLY A 125 -19.20 -1.53 -2.10
CA GLY A 125 -20.35 -0.87 -2.71
C GLY A 125 -20.04 -0.01 -3.94
N LEU A 126 -19.01 -0.39 -4.70
CA LEU A 126 -18.65 0.16 -6.02
C LEU A 126 -18.95 -0.83 -7.15
#